data_AF-A0A6A4QZ27-F1
#
_entry.id   AF-A0A6A4QZ27-F1
#
_cell.length_a   1.000
_cell.length_b   1.000
_cell.length_c   1.000
_cell.angle_alpha   90.00
_cell.angle_beta   90.00
_cell.angle_gamma   90.00
#
_symmetry.space_group_name_H-M   'P 1'
#
loop_
_entity.id
_entity.type
_entity.pdbx_description
1 polymer ?
#
loop_
_entity_poly.entity_id
_entity_poly.type
_entity_poly.pdbx_seq_one_letter_code
_entity_poly.pdbx_strand_id
1 'polypeptide(L)'
;MRLSNPLHLRAVLEDKRYSKCRFVLLHASYPFSREASYLASVHAQVYLDFGLVIPKLSVHGMISSLKELLETAPLNKVMFSTDGYGFPETFFLGAKKSREVVFSVLRDACNDGDLSIPEAVEVAKDIFARNAIQFYKITS
;
A
#
# COMPACT_ATOMS: atom_id res chain seq x y z
N MET A 1 18.75 -11.22 2.49
CA MET A 1 17.94 -9.98 2.43
C MET A 1 17.75 -9.29 3.80
N ARG A 2 18.61 -9.50 4.81
CA ARG A 2 18.41 -8.85 6.13
C ARG A 2 18.47 -7.32 6.06
N LEU A 3 19.40 -6.79 5.26
CA LEU A 3 19.63 -5.35 5.12
C LEU A 3 18.54 -4.61 4.33
N SER A 4 17.60 -5.33 3.70
CA SER A 4 16.49 -4.72 2.95
C SER A 4 15.23 -4.54 3.79
N ASN A 5 15.27 -4.83 5.09
CA ASN A 5 14.16 -4.53 5.99
C ASN A 5 13.97 -3.01 6.12
N PRO A 6 12.75 -2.47 5.87
CA PRO A 6 12.51 -1.04 5.87
C PRO A 6 12.74 -0.38 7.24
N LEU A 7 12.75 -1.12 8.35
CA LEU A 7 13.08 -0.59 9.69
C LEU A 7 14.47 0.05 9.76
N HIS A 8 15.39 -0.35 8.87
CA HIS A 8 16.70 0.29 8.78
C HIS A 8 16.65 1.73 8.28
N LEU A 9 15.51 2.19 7.73
CA LEU A 9 15.28 3.59 7.34
C LEU A 9 15.01 4.50 8.54
N ARG A 10 14.81 3.97 9.75
CA ARG A 10 14.47 4.77 10.94
C ARG A 10 15.43 5.95 11.15
N ALA A 11 16.74 5.73 11.01
CA ALA A 11 17.74 6.79 11.17
C ALA A 11 17.54 7.94 10.16
N VAL A 12 17.09 7.63 8.94
CA VAL A 12 16.76 8.64 7.91
C VAL A 12 15.43 9.32 8.24
N LEU A 13 14.43 8.57 8.66
CA LEU A 13 13.10 9.08 8.99
C LEU A 13 13.10 10.01 10.23
N GLU A 14 13.97 9.75 11.20
CA GLU A 14 14.10 10.54 12.43
C GLU A 14 15.12 11.69 12.30
N ASP A 15 15.85 11.77 11.17
CA ASP A 15 16.78 12.87 10.92
C ASP A 15 16.02 14.16 10.55
N LYS A 16 16.30 15.24 11.28
CA LYS A 16 15.66 16.55 11.09
C LYS A 16 15.79 17.07 9.65
N ARG A 17 16.87 16.71 8.93
CA ARG A 17 17.08 17.08 7.52
C ARG A 17 15.95 16.62 6.61
N TYR A 18 15.33 15.49 6.92
CA TYR A 18 14.28 14.87 6.11
C TYR A 18 12.88 14.96 6.73
N SER A 19 12.73 15.65 7.86
CA SER A 19 11.45 15.79 8.59
C SER A 19 10.28 16.40 7.79
N LYS A 20 10.58 17.07 6.66
CA LYS A 20 9.57 17.64 5.74
C LYS A 20 9.41 16.82 4.45
N CYS A 21 10.26 15.81 4.24
CA CYS A 21 10.17 14.92 3.09
C CYS A 21 9.01 13.96 3.29
N ARG A 22 8.35 13.57 2.21
CA ARG A 22 7.37 12.48 2.22
C ARG A 22 7.98 11.27 1.54
N PHE A 23 7.86 10.11 2.16
CA PHE A 23 8.44 8.86 1.70
C PHE A 23 7.32 7.90 1.28
N VAL A 24 7.50 7.26 0.13
CA VAL A 24 6.62 6.15 -0.29
C VAL A 24 7.47 4.89 -0.31
N LEU A 25 7.13 3.92 0.54
CA LEU A 25 7.75 2.59 0.50
C LEU A 25 7.03 1.77 -0.58
N LEU A 26 7.75 1.52 -1.67
CA LEU A 26 7.20 0.83 -2.82
C LEU A 26 7.12 -0.68 -2.58
N HIS A 27 6.34 -1.35 -3.43
CA HIS A 27 6.36 -2.80 -3.59
C HIS A 27 5.93 -3.59 -2.34
N ALA A 28 5.06 -2.99 -1.51
CA ALA A 28 4.67 -3.46 -0.19
C ALA A 28 5.86 -3.71 0.75
N SER A 29 7.05 -3.22 0.41
CA SER A 29 8.33 -3.64 1.03
C SER A 29 8.51 -5.17 1.10
N TYR A 30 7.92 -5.94 0.18
CA TYR A 30 7.94 -7.40 0.23
C TYR A 30 9.37 -7.96 0.39
N PRO A 31 9.63 -8.88 1.34
CA PRO A 31 8.67 -9.62 2.18
C PRO A 31 8.37 -8.98 3.56
N PHE A 32 8.63 -7.69 3.75
CA PHE A 32 8.54 -6.97 5.04
C PHE A 32 7.31 -6.06 5.14
N SER A 33 6.16 -6.53 4.69
CA SER A 33 4.92 -5.73 4.63
C SER A 33 4.48 -5.24 6.00
N ARG A 34 4.63 -6.06 7.05
CA ARG A 34 4.29 -5.69 8.44
C ARG A 34 5.18 -4.57 8.96
N GLU A 35 6.49 -4.66 8.74
CA GLU A 35 7.42 -3.62 9.15
C GLU A 35 7.16 -2.29 8.45
N ALA A 36 6.81 -2.33 7.16
CA ALA A 36 6.41 -1.14 6.42
C ALA A 36 5.09 -0.56 6.96
N SER A 37 4.10 -1.42 7.25
CA SER A 37 2.84 -1.05 7.89
C SER A 37 3.07 -0.30 9.19
N TYR A 38 3.95 -0.85 10.05
CA TYR A 38 4.33 -0.24 11.32
C TYR A 38 5.01 1.12 11.14
N LEU A 39 5.95 1.25 10.19
CA LEU A 39 6.59 2.55 9.93
C LEU A 39 5.59 3.62 9.48
N ALA A 40 4.61 3.25 8.64
CA ALA A 40 3.57 4.17 8.20
C ALA A 40 2.61 4.59 9.33
N SER A 41 2.40 3.73 10.33
CA SER A 41 1.57 4.04 11.49
C SER A 41 2.26 5.02 12.45
N VAL A 42 3.57 4.88 12.67
CA VAL A 42 4.30 5.74 13.61
C VAL A 42 4.89 7.01 12.98
N HIS A 43 5.16 7.02 11.67
CA HIS A 43 5.70 8.19 10.98
C HIS A 43 4.66 8.85 10.06
N ALA A 44 4.29 10.09 10.38
CA ALA A 44 3.34 10.89 9.57
C ALA A 44 3.72 11.00 8.10
N GLN A 45 5.03 11.03 7.81
CA GLN A 45 5.61 11.24 6.49
C GLN A 45 5.79 9.97 5.63
N VAL A 46 5.48 8.78 6.16
CA VAL A 46 5.67 7.51 5.45
C VAL A 46 4.34 7.01 4.90
N TYR A 47 4.34 6.72 3.60
CA TYR A 47 3.23 6.19 2.81
C TYR A 47 3.66 4.87 2.18
N LEU A 48 2.69 4.07 1.75
CA LEU A 48 2.91 2.72 1.24
C LEU A 48 2.32 2.56 -0.16
N ASP A 49 3.00 1.84 -1.03
CA ASP A 49 2.49 1.40 -2.33
C ASP A 49 2.69 -0.10 -2.50
N PHE A 50 1.67 -0.83 -2.92
CA PHE A 50 1.71 -2.30 -3.04
C PHE A 50 1.79 -2.82 -4.49
N GLY A 51 2.10 -1.96 -5.46
CA GLY A 51 1.96 -2.29 -6.87
C GLY A 51 2.72 -3.54 -7.34
N LEU A 52 3.98 -3.71 -6.94
CA LEU A 52 4.79 -4.86 -7.38
C LEU A 52 4.20 -6.20 -6.96
N VAL A 53 3.57 -6.26 -5.78
CA VAL A 53 2.96 -7.49 -5.28
C VAL A 53 1.86 -7.97 -6.23
N ILE A 54 1.20 -7.06 -6.94
CA ILE A 54 0.08 -7.38 -7.85
C ILE A 54 0.42 -7.00 -9.29
N PRO A 55 0.53 -7.95 -10.24
CA PRO A 55 0.04 -9.33 -10.18
C PRO A 55 1.14 -10.38 -9.96
N LYS A 56 2.30 -10.01 -9.40
CA LYS A 56 3.52 -10.83 -9.46
C LYS A 56 3.57 -11.97 -8.43
N LEU A 57 2.84 -11.86 -7.31
CA LEU A 57 2.73 -12.96 -6.35
C LEU A 57 1.59 -13.92 -6.71
N SER A 58 1.57 -15.09 -6.05
CA SER A 58 0.40 -15.96 -6.07
C SER A 58 -0.82 -15.23 -5.50
N VAL A 59 -2.05 -15.68 -5.84
CA VAL A 59 -3.29 -15.07 -5.30
C VAL A 59 -3.26 -15.00 -3.78
N HIS A 60 -2.81 -16.06 -3.12
CA HIS A 60 -2.60 -16.08 -1.68
C HIS A 60 -1.58 -15.02 -1.23
N GLY A 61 -0.41 -14.96 -1.87
CA GLY A 61 0.64 -14.00 -1.53
C GLY A 61 0.22 -12.53 -1.72
N MET A 62 -0.58 -12.25 -2.75
CA MET A 62 -1.15 -10.93 -2.98
C MET A 62 -2.10 -10.52 -1.85
N ILE A 63 -3.02 -11.41 -1.48
CA ILE A 63 -3.98 -11.18 -0.40
C ILE A 63 -3.25 -11.05 0.94
N SER A 64 -2.34 -11.97 1.26
CA SER A 64 -1.63 -11.97 2.55
C SER A 64 -0.77 -10.72 2.73
N SER A 65 -0.03 -10.31 1.69
CA SER A 65 0.81 -9.11 1.77
C SER A 65 -0.03 -7.84 1.93
N LEU A 66 -1.18 -7.75 1.26
CA LEU A 66 -2.08 -6.60 1.44
C LEU A 66 -2.73 -6.61 2.82
N LYS A 67 -3.14 -7.77 3.36
CA LYS A 67 -3.63 -7.88 4.75
C LYS A 67 -2.58 -7.40 5.75
N GLU A 68 -1.34 -7.87 5.63
CA GLU A 68 -0.22 -7.43 6.48
C GLU A 68 0.05 -5.92 6.38
N LEU A 69 -0.11 -5.35 5.19
CA LEU A 69 0.09 -3.93 4.96
C LEU A 69 -1.04 -3.10 5.60
N LEU A 70 -2.30 -3.54 5.52
CA LEU A 70 -3.46 -2.88 6.11
C LEU A 70 -3.64 -3.17 7.61
N GLU A 71 -2.87 -4.09 8.20
CA GLU A 71 -2.98 -4.51 9.60
C GLU A 71 -2.79 -3.35 10.58
N THR A 72 -1.84 -2.44 10.31
CA THR A 72 -1.59 -1.27 11.18
C THR A 72 -1.47 0.06 10.44
N ALA A 73 -1.36 0.04 9.11
CA ALA A 73 -1.15 1.25 8.33
C ALA A 73 -2.44 2.07 8.28
N PRO A 74 -2.37 3.40 8.47
CA PRO A 74 -3.51 4.26 8.19
C PRO A 74 -3.95 4.11 6.74
N LEU A 75 -5.24 3.82 6.52
CA LEU A 75 -5.80 3.51 5.19
C LEU A 75 -5.61 4.67 4.20
N ASN A 76 -5.58 5.91 4.69
CA ASN A 76 -5.31 7.13 3.92
C ASN A 76 -3.82 7.33 3.52
N LYS A 77 -2.94 6.38 3.87
CA LYS A 77 -1.52 6.39 3.49
C LYS A 77 -1.15 5.23 2.56
N VAL A 78 -2.10 4.39 2.18
CA VAL A 78 -1.88 3.23 1.33
C VAL A 78 -2.36 3.54 -0.09
N MET A 79 -1.47 3.37 -1.07
CA MET A 79 -1.72 3.67 -2.47
C MET A 79 -1.50 2.43 -3.34
N PHE A 80 -2.03 2.49 -4.56
CA PHE A 80 -1.81 1.48 -5.57
C PHE A 80 -1.16 2.07 -6.82
N SER A 81 -0.17 1.36 -7.34
CA SER A 81 0.37 1.50 -8.68
C SER A 81 0.31 0.15 -9.39
N THR A 82 0.25 0.11 -10.72
CA THR A 82 0.24 -1.20 -11.43
C THR A 82 1.60 -1.87 -11.48
N ASP A 83 2.67 -1.14 -11.13
CA ASP A 83 4.08 -1.54 -11.37
C ASP A 83 4.32 -2.05 -12.80
N GLY A 84 3.51 -1.56 -13.74
CA GLY A 84 3.50 -1.96 -15.14
C GLY A 84 4.67 -1.36 -15.88
N TYR A 85 5.36 -2.18 -16.67
CA TYR A 85 6.47 -1.76 -17.51
C TYR A 85 6.57 -2.67 -18.75
N GLY A 86 7.16 -2.15 -19.83
CA GLY A 86 7.40 -2.90 -21.06
C GLY A 86 6.17 -3.09 -21.94
N PHE A 87 5.11 -3.74 -21.43
CA PHE A 87 3.93 -4.12 -22.21
C PHE A 87 2.63 -3.52 -21.64
N PRO A 88 1.72 -2.97 -22.49
CA PRO A 88 0.43 -2.42 -22.07
C PRO A 88 -0.43 -3.37 -21.21
N GLU A 89 -0.33 -4.67 -21.46
CA GLU A 89 -1.05 -5.73 -20.76
C GLU A 89 -0.70 -5.77 -19.27
N THR A 90 0.53 -5.39 -18.90
CA THR A 90 0.94 -5.35 -17.49
C THR A 90 0.16 -4.31 -16.68
N PHE A 91 -0.13 -3.15 -17.29
CA PHE A 91 -0.97 -2.11 -16.68
C PHE A 91 -2.41 -2.61 -16.50
N PHE A 92 -2.98 -3.20 -17.55
CA PHE A 92 -4.34 -3.73 -17.50
C PHE A 92 -4.48 -4.85 -16.47
N LEU A 93 -3.56 -5.82 -16.48
CA LEU A 93 -3.60 -6.96 -15.57
C LEU A 93 -3.41 -6.53 -14.12
N GLY A 94 -2.45 -5.64 -13.84
CA GLY A 94 -2.26 -5.06 -12.51
C GLY A 94 -3.51 -4.34 -12.01
N ALA A 95 -4.12 -3.49 -12.84
CA ALA A 95 -5.34 -2.76 -12.47
C ALA A 95 -6.54 -3.69 -12.26
N LYS A 96 -6.67 -4.75 -13.07
CA LYS A 96 -7.76 -5.73 -12.91
C LYS A 96 -7.58 -6.57 -11.65
N LYS A 97 -6.39 -7.16 -11.45
CA LYS A 97 -6.12 -8.06 -10.32
C LYS A 97 -6.11 -7.35 -8.98
N SER A 98 -5.66 -6.09 -8.93
CA SER A 98 -5.70 -5.31 -7.69
C SER A 98 -7.12 -5.09 -7.19
N ARG A 99 -8.08 -4.81 -8.08
CA ARG A 99 -9.50 -4.69 -7.69
C ARG A 99 -10.04 -5.98 -7.08
N GLU A 100 -9.70 -7.14 -7.65
CA GLU A 100 -10.10 -8.45 -7.11
C GLU A 100 -9.48 -8.71 -5.72
N VAL A 101 -8.19 -8.40 -5.55
CA VAL A 101 -7.47 -8.60 -4.28
C VAL A 101 -7.94 -7.63 -3.19
N VAL A 102 -8.04 -6.33 -3.50
CA VAL A 102 -8.53 -5.30 -2.57
C VAL A 102 -9.96 -5.62 -2.15
N PHE A 103 -10.83 -6.04 -3.08
CA PHE A 103 -12.17 -6.49 -2.73
C PHE A 103 -12.14 -7.65 -1.73
N SER A 104 -11.31 -8.68 -1.97
CA SER A 104 -11.23 -9.82 -1.04
C SER A 104 -10.78 -9.39 0.35
N VAL A 105 -9.80 -8.49 0.45
CA VAL A 105 -9.28 -8.02 1.74
C VAL A 105 -10.31 -7.16 2.48
N LEU A 106 -10.96 -6.21 1.78
CA LEU A 106 -11.96 -5.35 2.40
C LEU A 106 -13.25 -6.11 2.75
N ARG A 107 -13.64 -7.12 1.97
CA ARG A 107 -14.75 -8.02 2.31
C ARG A 107 -14.45 -8.75 3.62
N ASP A 108 -13.25 -9.29 3.78
CA ASP A 108 -12.87 -9.99 5.00
C ASP A 108 -12.89 -9.03 6.20
N ALA A 109 -12.32 -7.82 6.07
CA ALA A 109 -12.40 -6.78 7.10
C ALA A 109 -13.85 -6.41 7.48
N CYS A 110 -14.77 -6.36 6.50
CA CYS A 110 -16.20 -6.16 6.79
C CYS A 110 -16.84 -7.32 7.54
N ASN A 111 -16.49 -8.56 7.18
CA ASN A 111 -17.01 -9.76 7.83
C ASN A 111 -16.51 -9.89 9.26
N ASP A 112 -15.26 -9.50 9.49
CA ASP A 112 -14.60 -9.52 10.81
C ASP A 112 -15.09 -8.36 11.70
N GLY A 113 -15.78 -7.37 11.11
CA GLY A 113 -16.34 -6.22 11.82
C GLY A 113 -15.39 -5.03 11.98
N ASP A 114 -14.23 -5.07 11.32
CA ASP A 114 -13.23 -3.99 11.34
C ASP A 114 -13.71 -2.75 10.58
N LEU A 115 -14.51 -2.97 9.52
CA LEU A 115 -15.07 -1.92 8.68
C LEU A 115 -16.56 -2.17 8.42
N SER A 116 -17.34 -1.10 8.34
CA SER A 116 -18.64 -1.15 7.70
C SER A 116 -18.50 -1.17 6.17
N ILE A 117 -19.55 -1.63 5.46
CA ILE A 117 -19.56 -1.61 3.99
C ILE A 117 -19.35 -0.20 3.42
N PRO A 118 -19.99 0.88 3.95
CA PRO A 118 -19.73 2.24 3.48
C PRO A 118 -18.25 2.66 3.66
N GLU A 119 -17.63 2.31 4.78
CA GLU A 119 -16.21 2.62 5.03
C GLU A 119 -15.31 1.86 4.03
N ALA A 120 -15.56 0.57 3.80
CA ALA A 120 -14.82 -0.21 2.83
C ALA A 120 -14.90 0.38 1.41
N VAL A 121 -16.06 0.91 1.01
CA VAL A 121 -16.22 1.58 -0.29
C VAL A 121 -15.35 2.84 -0.37
N GLU A 122 -15.30 3.65 0.69
CA GLU A 122 -14.45 4.84 0.73
C GLU A 122 -12.96 4.48 0.74
N VAL A 123 -12.56 3.46 1.51
CA VAL A 123 -11.18 2.93 1.53
C VAL A 123 -10.75 2.46 0.14
N ALA A 124 -11.63 1.78 -0.60
CA ALA A 124 -11.31 1.36 -1.97
C ALA A 124 -11.05 2.56 -2.89
N LYS A 125 -11.87 3.62 -2.81
CA LYS A 125 -11.67 4.86 -3.59
C LYS A 125 -10.39 5.58 -3.20
N ASP A 126 -10.05 5.58 -1.91
CA ASP A 126 -8.84 6.20 -1.39
C ASP A 126 -7.59 5.48 -1.91
N ILE A 127 -7.55 4.15 -1.77
CA ILE A 127 -6.44 3.30 -2.25
C ILE A 127 -6.22 3.47 -3.76
N PHE A 128 -7.29 3.44 -4.56
CA PHE A 128 -7.18 3.44 -6.03
C PHE A 128 -7.04 4.82 -6.66
N ALA A 129 -7.34 5.90 -5.94
CA ALA A 129 -7.31 7.24 -6.53
C ALA A 129 -6.95 8.34 -5.53
N ARG A 130 -7.76 8.54 -4.47
CA ARG A 130 -7.71 9.81 -3.71
C ARG A 130 -6.39 10.01 -2.97
N ASN A 131 -5.82 8.94 -2.41
CA ASN A 131 -4.54 9.02 -1.70
C ASN A 131 -3.42 9.48 -2.64
N ALA A 132 -3.34 8.90 -3.84
CA ALA A 132 -2.33 9.27 -4.83
C ALA A 132 -2.55 10.69 -5.38
N ILE A 133 -3.80 11.07 -5.67
CA ILE A 133 -4.16 12.43 -6.12
C ILE A 133 -3.71 13.47 -5.09
N GLN A 134 -4.05 13.25 -3.81
CA GLN A 134 -3.67 14.14 -2.72
C GLN A 134 -2.14 14.16 -2.50
N PHE A 135 -1.50 12.99 -2.52
CA PHE A 135 -0.07 12.87 -2.29
C PHE A 135 0.73 13.55 -3.41
N TYR A 136 0.48 13.20 -4.66
CA TYR A 136 1.24 13.70 -5.82
C TYR A 136 0.74 15.05 -6.34
N LYS A 137 -0.33 15.61 -5.76
CA LYS A 137 -0.96 16.88 -6.19
C LYS A 137 -1.39 16.83 -7.66
N ILE A 138 -2.03 15.74 -8.06
CA ILE A 138 -2.52 15.56 -9.43
C ILE A 138 -3.74 16.45 -9.63
N THR A 139 -3.61 17.49 -10.45
CA THR A 139 -4.73 18.34 -10.87
C THR A 139 -5.29 17.81 -12.18
N SER A 140 -6.61 17.67 -12.26
CA SER A 140 -7.34 17.44 -13.51
C SER A 140 -7.63 18.75 -14.23
#